data_AF-A0A9E4Z8L5-F1
#
_entry.id   AF-A0A9E4Z8L5-F1
#
_cell.length_a   1.000
_cell.length_b   1.000
_cell.length_c   1.000
_cell.angle_alpha   90.00
_cell.angle_beta   90.00
_cell.angle_gamma   90.00
#
_symmetry.space_group_name_H-M   'P 1'
#
loop_
_entity.id
_entity.type
_entity.pdbx_description
1 polymer ?
#
loop_
_entity_poly.entity_id
_entity_poly.type
_entity_poly.pdbx_seq_one_letter_code
_entity_poly.pdbx_strand_id
1 'polypeptide(L)' 'GVPALVSTLKTAEPLVRGHAAWALGQIATPEAISSLEQSSASESDPYVREEIEAALKESSQKPAIDSRRSRETRLVS' A
#
# COMPACT_ATOMS: atom_id res chain seq x y z
N GLY A 1 -8.65 -8.24 -0.50
CA GLY A 1 -7.65 -8.20 0.59
C GLY A 1 -6.26 -8.04 0.00
N VAL A 2 -5.26 -7.73 0.83
CA VAL A 2 -3.87 -7.47 0.36
C VAL A 2 -3.33 -8.57 -0.57
N PRO A 3 -3.47 -9.88 -0.27
CA PRO A 3 -2.94 -10.93 -1.16
C PRO A 3 -3.53 -10.90 -2.58
N ALA A 4 -4.82 -10.57 -2.70
CA ALA A 4 -5.48 -10.48 -4.00
C ALA A 4 -4.93 -9.31 -4.83
N LEU A 5 -4.74 -8.14 -4.19
CA LEU A 5 -4.17 -6.96 -4.86
C LEU A 5 -2.72 -7.19 -5.30
N VAL A 6 -1.93 -7.87 -4.48
CA VAL A 6 -0.55 -8.26 -4.83
C VAL A 6 -0.53 -9.20 -6.04
N SER A 7 -1.48 -10.14 -6.13
CA SER A 7 -1.62 -11.00 -7.32
C SER A 7 -1.99 -10.20 -8.56
N THR A 8 -2.93 -9.25 -8.42
CA THR A 8 -3.36 -8.35 -9.49
C THR A 8 -2.20 -7.53 -10.03
N LEU A 9 -1.34 -7.01 -9.14
CA LEU A 9 -0.15 -6.23 -9.48
C LEU A 9 0.88 -6.99 -10.34
N LYS A 10 0.77 -8.31 -10.47
CA LYS A 10 1.71 -9.13 -11.27
C LYS A 10 1.12 -9.65 -12.58
N THR A 11 -0.19 -9.89 -12.61
CA THR A 11 -0.82 -10.72 -13.64
C THR A 11 -1.84 -9.99 -14.52
N ALA A 12 -2.29 -8.82 -14.09
CA ALA A 12 -3.30 -8.06 -14.82
C ALA A 12 -2.71 -7.16 -15.90
N GLU A 13 -3.56 -6.64 -16.77
CA GLU A 13 -3.24 -5.58 -17.72
C GLU A 13 -2.83 -4.27 -17.01
N PRO A 14 -2.04 -3.39 -17.67
CA PRO A 14 -1.44 -2.22 -17.02
C PRO A 14 -2.42 -1.35 -16.24
N LEU A 15 -3.59 -1.04 -16.80
CA LEU A 15 -4.59 -0.22 -16.13
C LEU A 15 -5.03 -0.81 -14.77
N VAL A 16 -5.21 -2.12 -14.72
CA VAL A 16 -5.64 -2.81 -13.50
C VAL A 16 -4.47 -2.95 -12.51
N ARG A 17 -3.24 -3.12 -12.98
CA ARG A 17 -2.05 -3.08 -12.12
C ARG A 17 -1.87 -1.71 -11.45
N GLY A 18 -2.06 -0.61 -12.19
CA GLY A 18 -2.02 0.74 -11.65
C GLY A 18 -3.03 0.94 -10.51
N HIS A 19 -4.29 0.55 -10.73
CA HIS A 19 -5.30 0.61 -9.66
C HIS A 19 -4.99 -0.29 -8.46
N ALA A 20 -4.41 -1.48 -8.70
CA ALA A 20 -3.95 -2.35 -7.62
C ALA A 20 -2.83 -1.69 -6.81
N ALA A 21 -1.89 -1.02 -7.48
CA ALA A 21 -0.81 -0.27 -6.83
C ALA A 21 -1.36 0.85 -5.95
N TRP A 22 -2.26 1.67 -6.50
CA TRP A 22 -2.96 2.71 -5.76
C TRP A 22 -3.65 2.16 -4.51
N ALA A 23 -4.44 1.08 -4.65
CA ALA A 23 -5.16 0.48 -3.53
C ALA A 23 -4.22 -0.06 -2.45
N LEU A 24 -3.07 -0.65 -2.82
CA LEU A 24 -2.04 -1.10 -1.88
C LEU A 24 -1.42 0.08 -1.12
N GLY A 25 -1.16 1.20 -1.80
CA GLY A 25 -0.71 2.44 -1.16
C GLY A 25 -1.72 3.00 -0.16
N GLN A 26 -3.01 2.89 -0.49
CA GLN A 26 -4.07 3.28 0.43
C GLN A 26 -4.13 2.40 1.68
N ILE A 27 -3.86 1.10 1.55
CA ILE A 27 -3.83 0.15 2.66
C ILE A 27 -2.61 0.37 3.56
N ALA A 28 -1.45 0.71 2.98
CA ALA A 28 -0.22 1.08 3.70
C ALA A 28 0.22 0.11 4.81
N THR A 29 -0.06 -1.19 4.67
CA THR A 29 0.50 -2.22 5.56
C THR A 29 1.92 -2.57 5.13
N PRO A 30 2.77 -3.11 6.03
CA PRO A 30 4.13 -3.53 5.66
C PRO A 30 4.18 -4.51 4.47
N GLU A 31 3.22 -5.44 4.39
CA GLU A 31 3.10 -6.38 3.27
C GLU A 31 2.78 -5.66 1.94
N ALA A 32 1.86 -4.68 1.98
CA ALA A 32 1.49 -3.90 0.80
C ALA A 32 2.66 -3.04 0.30
N ILE A 33 3.38 -2.38 1.22
CA ILE A 33 4.53 -1.54 0.89
C ILE A 33 5.65 -2.40 0.27
N SER A 34 6.01 -3.52 0.90
CA SER A 34 7.05 -4.41 0.36
C SER A 34 6.69 -4.94 -1.03
N SER A 35 5.41 -5.20 -1.29
CA SER A 35 4.94 -5.66 -2.61
C SER A 35 5.03 -4.56 -3.68
N LEU A 36 4.77 -3.30 -3.31
CA LEU A 36 4.95 -2.14 -4.18
C LEU A 36 6.43 -1.92 -4.53
N GLU A 37 7.32 -1.99 -3.53
CA GLU A 37 8.77 -1.87 -3.73
C GLU A 37 9.32 -2.95 -4.67
N GLN A 38 8.90 -4.20 -4.48
CA GLN A 38 9.29 -5.31 -5.37
C GLN A 38 8.78 -5.10 -6.81
N SER A 39 7.55 -4.60 -6.97
CA SER A 39 6.95 -4.40 -8.29
C SER A 39 7.60 -3.22 -9.02
N SER A 40 7.97 -2.15 -8.30
CA SER A 40 8.71 -1.00 -8.85
C SER A 40 9.99 -1.42 -9.59
N ALA A 41 10.71 -2.43 -9.08
CA ALA A 41 11.96 -2.91 -9.67
C ALA A 41 11.80 -3.64 -11.03
N SER A 42 10.58 -4.10 -11.37
CA SER A 42 10.33 -4.90 -12.57
C SER A 42 9.24 -4.34 -13.49
N GLU A 43 8.55 -3.28 -13.09
CA GLU A 43 7.47 -2.69 -13.88
C GLU A 43 8.00 -1.91 -15.09
N SER A 44 7.63 -2.38 -16.28
CA SER A 44 8.01 -1.80 -17.56
C SER A 44 7.05 -0.70 -18.02
N ASP A 45 5.77 -0.78 -17.61
CA ASP A 45 4.75 0.16 -18.03
C ASP A 45 4.89 1.49 -17.27
N PRO A 46 5.04 2.63 -17.96
CA PRO A 46 5.30 3.91 -17.33
C PRO A 46 4.11 4.41 -16.48
N TYR A 47 2.88 4.11 -16.89
CA TYR A 47 1.70 4.49 -16.12
C TYR A 47 1.65 3.73 -14.79
N VAL A 48 1.90 2.42 -14.83
CA VAL A 48 1.92 1.61 -13.60
C VAL A 48 3.07 2.01 -12.68
N ARG A 49 4.24 2.36 -13.24
CA ARG A 49 5.38 2.83 -12.46
C ARG A 49 5.06 4.12 -11.70
N GLU A 50 4.40 5.08 -12.36
CA GLU A 50 3.94 6.33 -11.72
C GLU A 50 2.97 6.04 -10.57
N GLU A 51 2.00 5.15 -10.76
CA GLU A 51 1.05 4.76 -9.71
C GLU A 51 1.75 4.08 -8.52
N ILE A 52 2.74 3.22 -8.78
CA ILE A 52 3.54 2.57 -7.72
C ILE A 52 4.34 3.61 -6.93
N GLU A 53 5.02 4.54 -7.61
CA GLU A 53 5.81 5.59 -6.96
C GLU A 53 4.93 6.54 -6.14
N ALA A 54 3.77 6.93 -6.68
CA ALA A 54 2.78 7.74 -5.97
C ALA A 54 2.25 7.01 -4.72
N ALA A 55 1.90 5.73 -4.85
CA ALA A 55 1.42 4.89 -3.76
C ALA A 55 2.45 4.76 -2.63
N LEU A 56 3.73 4.53 -2.96
CA LEU A 56 4.82 4.48 -1.98
C LEU A 56 4.97 5.81 -1.24
N LYS A 57 5.01 6.92 -1.98
CA LYS A 57 5.11 8.27 -1.40
C LYS A 57 3.93 8.60 -0.48
N GLU A 58 2.71 8.25 -0.87
CA GLU A 58 1.52 8.51 -0.05
C GLU A 58 1.50 7.63 1.21
N SER A 59 1.88 6.35 1.09
CA SER A 59 1.94 5.43 2.24
C SER A 59 2.88 5.92 3.34
N SER A 60 3.96 6.62 2.97
CA SER A 60 4.92 7.22 3.92
C SER A 60 4.36 8.41 4.71
N GLN A 61 3.29 9.04 4.20
CA GLN A 61 2.62 10.16 4.85
C GLN A 61 1.42 9.74 5.68
N LYS A 62 0.95 8.49 5.52
CA LYS A 62 -0.09 7.95 6.39
C LYS A 62 0.52 7.67 7.75
N PRO A 63 0.01 8.28 8.84
CA PRO A 63 0.46 7.94 10.17
C PRO A 63 0.24 6.43 10.33
N ALA A 64 1.28 5.71 10.74
CA ALA A 64 1.08 4.37 11.26
C ALA A 64 0.04 4.52 12.37
N ILE A 65 -1.18 4.05 12.13
CA ILE A 65 -2.22 4.01 13.15
C ILE A 65 -1.70 3.08 14.23
N ASP A 66 -0.99 3.65 15.20
CA ASP A 66 -0.52 2.93 16.36
C ASP A 66 -1.75 2.55 17.17
N SER A 67 -2.22 1.33 16.94
CA SER A 67 -3.29 0.69 17.69
C SER A 67 -2.95 0.47 19.18
N ARG A 68 -1.84 1.02 19.69
CA ARG A 68 -1.52 1.04 21.13
C ARG A 68 -2.12 2.20 21.92
N ARG A 69 -2.74 3.22 21.32
CA ARG A 69 -3.41 4.29 22.08
C ARG A 69 -4.90 4.02 22.34
N SER A 70 -5.21 2.92 23.03
CA SER A 70 -6.50 2.74 23.72
C SER A 70 -6.41 1.66 24.79
N ARG A 71 -5.49 1.82 25.75
CA ARG A 71 -5.66 1.27 27.09
C ARG A 71 -5.25 2.31 28.13
N GLU A 72 -6.17 2.49 29.08
CA GLU A 72 -6.01 3.09 30.40
C GLU A 72 -5.84 4.63 30.40
N THR A 73 -6.68 5.42 31.08
CA THR A 73 -7.40 5.12 32.34
C THR A 73 -8.63 6.02 32.45
N ARG A 74 -9.80 5.41 32.64
CA ARG A 74 -10.98 6.06 33.23
C ARG A 74 -10.87 5.91 34.75
N LEU A 75 -11.16 6.98 35.47
CA LEU A 75 -11.47 7.08 36.92
C LEU A 75 -10.32 6.82 37.92
N VAL A 76 -10.00 7.84 38.72
CA VAL A 76 -10.66 8.02 40.02
C VAL A 76 -10.75 9.50 40.40
N SER A 77 -11.76 9.78 41.22
CA SER A 77 -12.25 11.04 41.76
C SER A 77 -11.23 11.87 42.55
#